data_AF-A0A942LA44-F1
#
_entry.id   AF-A0A942LA44-F1
#
_cell.length_a   1.000
_cell.length_b   1.000
_cell.length_c   1.000
_cell.angle_alpha   90.00
_cell.angle_beta   90.00
_cell.angle_gamma   90.00
#
_symmetry.space_group_name_H-M   'P 1'
#
loop_
_entity.id
_entity.type
_entity.pdbx_description
1 polymer ?
#
loop_
_entity_poly.entity_id
_entity_poly.type
_entity_poly.pdbx_seq_one_letter_code
_entity_poly.pdbx_strand_id
1 'polypeptide(L)'
;LGEVRNPKLLLVPLGTSVSVCIEEAGGATMKEYCIIMGGPMMGKLIDMEEAEEIVITKTDGAIILVPKDHYIVNRGRTPITHIINQTKSACIQCRYCTDMCPRFLIGHPLRPHKIMGAIAVHGQDMTVLKEALICCDCGVCELYACPMGLSPRLVNGYLKEKLREKGIVFEYNGKQLKAEELREYRSIPTNRLIPRLDLVRYANQKIDDLAIVSAKKVRIPLKQHIGVASQPLVAVGDYVKKGQLIGAIPDGKLGANIHASIEGKITGVTDMVVIEREYSGVNGND
;
A
#
# COMPACT_ATOMS: atom_id res chain seq x y z
N LEU A 1 3.87 -10.89 10.18
CA LEU A 1 2.67 -10.99 11.04
C LEU A 1 1.66 -11.90 10.37
N GLY A 2 0.64 -12.34 11.10
CA GLY A 2 -0.43 -13.15 10.53
C GLY A 2 -0.14 -14.65 10.57
N GLU A 3 -0.52 -15.35 9.52
CA GLU A 3 -0.37 -16.81 9.34
C GLU A 3 1.08 -17.19 8.98
N VAL A 4 2.00 -16.96 9.92
CA VAL A 4 3.43 -17.24 9.80
C VAL A 4 3.95 -17.90 11.08
N ARG A 5 4.91 -18.83 10.95
CA ARG A 5 5.37 -19.63 12.10
C ARG A 5 6.06 -18.79 13.17
N ASN A 6 6.94 -17.88 12.77
CA ASN A 6 7.74 -17.04 13.67
C ASN A 6 7.59 -15.56 13.28
N PRO A 7 6.53 -14.88 13.73
CA PRO A 7 6.39 -13.44 13.55
C PRO A 7 7.60 -12.69 14.15
N LYS A 8 8.29 -11.87 13.35
CA LYS A 8 9.52 -11.18 13.76
C LYS A 8 9.72 -9.87 12.99
N LEU A 9 10.61 -9.02 13.48
CA LEU A 9 11.11 -7.86 12.76
C LEU A 9 12.26 -8.30 11.85
N LEU A 10 12.26 -7.80 10.61
CA LEU A 10 13.29 -8.11 9.63
C LEU A 10 13.98 -6.82 9.19
N LEU A 11 15.31 -6.77 9.30
CA LEU A 11 16.11 -5.77 8.62
C LEU A 11 16.58 -6.37 7.29
N VAL A 12 15.96 -5.93 6.20
CA VAL A 12 16.19 -6.47 4.84
C VAL A 12 16.75 -5.38 3.91
N PRO A 13 17.64 -5.73 2.97
CA PRO A 13 17.99 -4.84 1.87
C PRO A 13 16.77 -4.51 1.00
N LEU A 14 16.67 -3.27 0.52
CA LEU A 14 15.64 -2.90 -0.46
C LEU A 14 15.77 -3.76 -1.73
N GLY A 15 14.65 -4.21 -2.27
CA GLY A 15 14.60 -5.11 -3.41
C GLY A 15 14.63 -6.61 -3.07
N THR A 16 14.72 -6.98 -1.78
CA THR A 16 14.54 -8.37 -1.33
C THR A 16 13.12 -8.84 -1.67
N SER A 17 12.94 -10.08 -2.14
CA SER A 17 11.60 -10.61 -2.44
C SER A 17 10.78 -10.82 -1.17
N VAL A 18 9.46 -10.73 -1.29
CA VAL A 18 8.54 -11.00 -0.17
C VAL A 18 8.64 -12.46 0.26
N SER A 19 8.86 -13.39 -0.68
CA SER A 19 9.09 -14.81 -0.38
C SER A 19 10.24 -15.02 0.60
N VAL A 20 11.41 -14.40 0.36
CA VAL A 20 12.57 -14.47 1.28
C VAL A 20 12.19 -14.00 2.69
N CYS A 21 11.42 -12.91 2.81
CA CYS A 21 10.97 -12.43 4.11
C CYS A 21 10.01 -13.42 4.82
N ILE A 22 9.17 -14.14 4.07
CA ILE A 22 8.27 -15.16 4.61
C ILE A 22 9.06 -16.38 5.07
N GLU A 23 10.07 -16.81 4.30
CA GLU A 23 10.96 -17.92 4.65
C GLU A 23 11.78 -17.62 5.92
N GLU A 24 12.32 -16.42 6.06
CA GLU A 24 13.03 -15.95 7.26
C GLU A 24 12.15 -15.94 8.51
N ALA A 25 10.84 -15.76 8.32
CA ALA A 25 9.84 -15.89 9.38
C ALA A 25 9.39 -17.35 9.62
N GLY A 26 10.07 -18.34 9.05
CA GLY A 26 9.80 -19.77 9.22
C GLY A 26 8.73 -20.34 8.29
N GLY A 27 8.29 -19.57 7.28
CA GLY A 27 7.26 -19.93 6.33
C GLY A 27 5.84 -19.72 6.84
N ALA A 28 4.88 -19.80 5.92
CA ALA A 28 3.45 -19.70 6.23
C ALA A 28 2.97 -20.90 7.07
N THR A 29 2.01 -20.67 7.96
CA THR A 29 1.32 -21.72 8.74
C THR A 29 0.26 -22.46 7.93
N MET A 30 -0.12 -21.93 6.76
CA MET A 30 -1.20 -22.44 5.92
C MET A 30 -0.78 -22.56 4.45
N LYS A 31 -1.51 -23.39 3.69
CA LYS A 31 -1.23 -23.63 2.27
C LYS A 31 -1.72 -22.51 1.35
N GLU A 32 -2.86 -21.91 1.68
CA GLU A 32 -3.49 -20.88 0.85
C GLU A 32 -3.68 -19.59 1.65
N TYR A 33 -3.00 -18.52 1.23
CA TYR A 33 -3.07 -17.23 1.90
C TYR A 33 -3.01 -16.08 0.90
N CYS A 34 -3.36 -14.90 1.37
CA CYS A 34 -3.14 -13.62 0.71
C CYS A 34 -2.16 -12.79 1.57
N ILE A 35 -1.34 -11.99 0.89
CA ILE A 35 -0.34 -11.13 1.52
C ILE A 35 -0.88 -9.69 1.50
N ILE A 36 -0.95 -9.06 2.67
CA ILE A 36 -1.18 -7.63 2.80
C ILE A 36 0.18 -6.96 2.95
N MET A 37 0.62 -6.27 1.89
CA MET A 37 1.83 -5.45 1.90
C MET A 37 1.53 -4.08 2.48
N GLY A 38 2.12 -3.77 3.64
CA GLY A 38 1.85 -2.59 4.44
C GLY A 38 0.89 -2.88 5.60
N GLY A 39 0.00 -1.92 5.90
CA GLY A 39 -0.98 -2.05 6.98
C GLY A 39 -2.33 -2.60 6.52
N PRO A 40 -3.19 -3.08 7.43
CA PRO A 40 -4.49 -3.66 7.07
C PRO A 40 -5.49 -2.68 6.45
N MET A 41 -5.26 -1.38 6.59
CA MET A 41 -6.15 -0.33 6.08
C MET A 41 -5.82 0.13 4.65
N MET A 42 -4.52 0.30 4.37
CA MET A 42 -4.01 0.90 3.12
C MET A 42 -3.10 -0.05 2.33
N GLY A 43 -2.84 -1.24 2.87
CA GLY A 43 -1.93 -2.19 2.27
C GLY A 43 -2.47 -2.76 0.97
N LYS A 44 -1.56 -3.17 0.10
CA LYS A 44 -1.89 -3.84 -1.16
C LYS A 44 -2.15 -5.31 -0.88
N LEU A 45 -3.19 -5.85 -1.50
CA LEU A 45 -3.47 -7.28 -1.49
C LEU A 45 -2.68 -7.92 -2.63
N ILE A 46 -1.94 -8.96 -2.30
CA ILE A 46 -1.06 -9.68 -3.22
C ILE A 46 -1.36 -11.17 -3.08
N ASP A 47 -1.46 -11.88 -4.19
CA ASP A 47 -1.63 -13.33 -4.18
C ASP A 47 -0.32 -14.02 -3.78
N MET A 48 -0.42 -15.20 -3.15
CA MET A 48 0.76 -15.93 -2.68
C MET A 48 1.71 -16.30 -3.82
N GLU A 49 1.18 -16.50 -5.01
CA GLU A 49 1.92 -16.83 -6.23
C GLU A 49 2.83 -15.67 -6.68
N GLU A 50 2.48 -14.42 -6.35
CA GLU A 50 3.26 -13.22 -6.70
C GLU A 50 4.36 -12.90 -5.67
N ALA A 51 4.45 -13.65 -4.56
CA ALA A 51 5.37 -13.36 -3.45
C ALA A 51 6.84 -13.34 -3.87
N GLU A 52 7.20 -14.14 -4.87
CA GLU A 52 8.57 -14.18 -5.40
C GLU A 52 8.85 -13.08 -6.40
N GLU A 53 7.85 -12.40 -6.97
CA GLU A 53 8.03 -11.29 -7.91
C GLU A 53 8.03 -9.93 -7.22
N ILE A 54 7.21 -9.80 -6.17
CA ILE A 54 7.10 -8.58 -5.38
C ILE A 54 8.31 -8.44 -4.46
N VAL A 55 8.77 -7.20 -4.33
CA VAL A 55 9.96 -6.84 -3.56
C VAL A 55 9.67 -5.78 -2.51
N ILE A 56 10.48 -5.77 -1.46
CA ILE A 56 10.42 -4.76 -0.40
C ILE A 56 10.97 -3.44 -0.91
N THR A 57 10.16 -2.39 -0.79
CA THR A 57 10.51 -1.02 -1.12
C THR A 57 10.49 -0.13 0.12
N LYS A 58 10.95 1.12 -0.03
CA LYS A 58 11.02 2.10 1.08
C LYS A 58 9.66 2.47 1.72
N THR A 59 8.55 2.11 1.08
CA THR A 59 7.20 2.38 1.59
C THR A 59 6.59 1.20 2.34
N ASP A 60 7.23 0.04 2.29
CA ASP A 60 6.72 -1.18 2.90
C ASP A 60 7.19 -1.28 4.35
N GLY A 61 6.25 -1.43 5.28
CA GLY A 61 6.53 -1.48 6.72
C GLY A 61 6.08 -2.76 7.41
N ALA A 62 5.20 -3.55 6.77
CA ALA A 62 4.72 -4.80 7.33
C ALA A 62 4.31 -5.76 6.22
N ILE A 63 4.45 -7.06 6.51
CA ILE A 63 3.97 -8.17 5.68
C ILE A 63 3.03 -8.97 6.58
N ILE A 64 1.75 -9.00 6.20
CA ILE A 64 0.69 -9.66 6.98
C ILE A 64 0.08 -10.77 6.13
N LEU A 65 0.22 -12.01 6.57
CA LEU A 65 -0.39 -13.17 5.90
C LEU A 65 -1.77 -13.42 6.51
N VAL A 66 -2.79 -13.50 5.66
CA VAL A 66 -4.17 -13.81 6.07
C VAL A 66 -4.76 -14.88 5.16
N PRO A 67 -5.78 -15.64 5.62
CA PRO A 67 -6.52 -16.56 4.75
C PRO A 67 -7.04 -15.89 3.47
N LYS A 68 -7.13 -16.63 2.36
CA LYS A 68 -7.66 -16.10 1.09
C LYS A 68 -9.10 -15.58 1.21
N ASP A 69 -9.89 -16.16 2.12
CA ASP A 69 -11.29 -15.80 2.41
C ASP A 69 -11.42 -14.76 3.54
N HIS A 70 -10.32 -14.16 4.00
CA HIS A 70 -10.34 -13.16 5.07
C HIS A 70 -11.17 -11.92 4.71
N TYR A 71 -11.82 -11.32 5.70
CA TYR A 71 -12.74 -10.17 5.54
C TYR A 71 -12.18 -9.04 4.65
N ILE A 72 -10.94 -8.61 4.92
CA ILE A 72 -10.27 -7.55 4.14
C ILE A 72 -10.06 -7.95 2.67
N VAL A 73 -9.72 -9.22 2.42
CA VAL A 73 -9.43 -9.75 1.08
C VAL A 73 -10.72 -9.77 0.26
N ASN A 74 -11.79 -10.34 0.80
CA ASN A 74 -13.09 -10.40 0.14
C ASN A 74 -13.62 -9.00 -0.22
N ARG A 75 -13.49 -8.04 0.69
CA ARG A 75 -13.89 -6.65 0.43
C ARG A 75 -13.03 -5.98 -0.64
N GLY A 76 -11.72 -6.20 -0.62
CA GLY A 76 -10.79 -5.62 -1.59
C GLY A 76 -10.95 -6.18 -3.00
N ARG A 77 -11.43 -7.42 -3.15
CA ARG A 77 -11.64 -8.09 -4.44
C ARG A 77 -13.05 -7.97 -5.01
N THR A 78 -13.96 -7.30 -4.30
CA THR A 78 -15.33 -7.12 -4.79
C THR A 78 -15.31 -6.29 -6.09
N PRO A 79 -15.93 -6.76 -7.19
CA PRO A 79 -15.93 -6.04 -8.46
C PRO A 79 -16.50 -4.63 -8.34
N ILE A 80 -15.85 -3.65 -8.98
CA ILE A 80 -16.28 -2.24 -8.89
C ILE A 80 -17.71 -2.03 -9.39
N THR A 81 -18.15 -2.79 -10.40
CA THR A 81 -19.53 -2.76 -10.91
C THR A 81 -20.54 -3.14 -9.84
N HIS A 82 -20.23 -4.16 -9.03
CA HIS A 82 -21.05 -4.59 -7.90
C HIS A 82 -21.10 -3.51 -6.81
N ILE A 83 -19.95 -2.93 -6.45
CA ILE A 83 -19.86 -1.85 -5.45
C ILE A 83 -20.69 -0.64 -5.87
N ILE A 84 -20.63 -0.25 -7.15
CA ILE A 84 -21.42 0.86 -7.69
C ILE A 84 -22.91 0.55 -7.63
N ASN A 85 -23.33 -0.67 -7.98
CA ASN A 85 -24.74 -1.06 -7.90
C ASN A 85 -25.26 -1.06 -6.46
N GLN A 86 -24.51 -1.61 -5.51
CA GLN A 86 -24.84 -1.54 -4.08
C GLN A 86 -24.91 -0.09 -3.57
N THR A 87 -24.01 0.77 -4.04
CA THR A 87 -24.02 2.20 -3.71
C THR A 87 -25.31 2.87 -4.15
N LYS A 88 -25.78 2.58 -5.36
CA LYS A 88 -27.03 3.13 -5.91
C LYS A 88 -28.27 2.66 -5.13
N SER A 89 -28.29 1.40 -4.71
CA SER A 89 -29.48 0.79 -4.09
C SER A 89 -29.54 0.90 -2.57
N ALA A 90 -28.41 0.90 -1.87
CA ALA A 90 -28.36 0.73 -0.41
C ALA A 90 -27.78 1.92 0.35
N CYS A 91 -27.24 2.95 -0.32
CA CYS A 91 -26.66 4.09 0.38
C CYS A 91 -27.74 4.97 1.04
N ILE A 92 -27.77 5.00 2.37
CA ILE A 92 -28.74 5.77 3.17
C ILE A 92 -28.33 7.22 3.46
N GLN A 93 -27.25 7.73 2.87
CA GLN A 93 -26.78 9.11 3.03
C GLN A 93 -26.50 9.59 4.48
N CYS A 94 -26.24 8.68 5.42
CA CYS A 94 -26.03 8.97 6.86
C CYS A 94 -24.80 9.81 7.25
N ARG A 95 -23.97 10.27 6.29
CA ARG A 95 -22.76 11.09 6.49
C ARG A 95 -21.58 10.48 7.29
N TYR A 96 -21.71 9.33 7.95
CA TYR A 96 -20.62 8.74 8.76
C TYR A 96 -19.27 8.61 8.02
N CYS A 97 -19.29 8.23 6.74
CA CYS A 97 -18.08 8.14 5.92
C CYS A 97 -17.36 9.48 5.70
N THR A 98 -18.04 10.61 5.88
CA THR A 98 -17.46 11.96 5.87
C THR A 98 -17.03 12.38 7.26
N ASP A 99 -17.88 12.14 8.25
CA ASP A 99 -17.59 12.57 9.60
C ASP A 99 -16.35 11.90 10.20
N MET A 100 -16.04 10.67 9.78
CA MET A 100 -14.80 9.96 10.17
C MET A 100 -13.68 10.09 9.14
N CYS A 101 -13.85 10.84 8.05
CA CYS A 101 -12.84 10.93 7.00
C CYS A 101 -11.65 11.77 7.47
N PRO A 102 -10.41 11.24 7.49
CA PRO A 102 -9.25 12.00 7.93
C PRO A 102 -9.01 13.26 7.11
N ARG A 103 -9.26 13.23 5.79
CA ARG A 103 -9.14 14.41 4.91
C ARG A 103 -10.18 15.49 5.25
N PHE A 104 -11.42 15.10 5.52
CA PHE A 104 -12.46 16.03 5.94
C PHE A 104 -12.11 16.68 7.27
N LEU A 105 -11.65 15.88 8.24
CA LEU A 105 -11.30 16.36 9.59
C LEU A 105 -10.12 17.33 9.63
N ILE A 106 -9.24 17.31 8.61
CA ILE A 106 -8.16 18.31 8.46
C ILE A 106 -8.54 19.49 7.56
N GLY A 107 -9.83 19.65 7.25
CA GLY A 107 -10.38 20.80 6.53
C GLY A 107 -10.49 20.64 5.01
N HIS A 108 -10.09 19.51 4.44
CA HIS A 108 -10.27 19.32 3.00
C HIS A 108 -11.74 19.08 2.64
N PRO A 109 -12.18 19.49 1.43
CA PRO A 109 -13.56 19.35 1.00
C PRO A 109 -13.88 17.92 0.53
N LEU A 110 -13.43 16.87 1.22
CA LEU A 110 -13.75 15.48 0.86
C LEU A 110 -15.00 15.02 1.60
N ARG A 111 -16.13 14.89 0.90
CA ARG A 111 -17.39 14.43 1.50
C ARG A 111 -17.88 13.13 0.84
N PRO A 112 -17.36 11.95 1.25
CA PRO A 112 -17.72 10.68 0.63
C PRO A 112 -19.23 10.41 0.54
N HIS A 113 -20.05 10.80 1.52
CA HIS A 113 -21.52 10.59 1.42
C HIS A 113 -22.13 11.30 0.19
N LYS A 114 -21.69 12.53 -0.10
CA LYS A 114 -22.16 13.28 -1.27
C LYS A 114 -21.70 12.65 -2.57
N ILE A 115 -20.47 12.14 -2.62
CA ILE A 115 -19.96 11.40 -3.79
C ILE A 115 -20.80 10.13 -4.02
N MET A 116 -21.09 9.38 -2.96
CA MET A 116 -21.94 8.18 -3.03
C MET A 116 -23.37 8.54 -3.51
N GLY A 117 -23.93 9.66 -3.04
CA GLY A 117 -25.23 10.16 -3.48
C GLY A 117 -25.24 10.63 -4.93
N ALA A 118 -24.20 11.34 -5.35
CA ALA A 118 -24.04 11.79 -6.74
C ALA A 118 -23.99 10.62 -7.72
N ILE A 119 -23.35 9.51 -7.35
CA ILE A 119 -23.35 8.28 -8.17
C ILE A 119 -24.74 7.65 -8.27
N ALA A 120 -25.54 7.71 -7.19
CA ALA A 120 -26.90 7.19 -7.19
C ALA A 120 -27.79 7.90 -8.23
N VAL A 121 -27.60 9.21 -8.43
CA VAL A 121 -28.38 10.05 -9.36
C VAL A 121 -27.64 10.26 -10.70
N HIS A 122 -26.99 9.22 -11.23
CA HIS A 122 -26.28 9.24 -12.52
C HIS A 122 -25.12 10.25 -12.66
N GLY A 123 -24.50 10.71 -11.57
CA GLY A 123 -23.21 11.40 -11.61
C GLY A 123 -23.22 12.80 -12.21
N GLN A 124 -24.34 13.52 -12.14
CA GLN A 124 -24.45 14.83 -12.79
C GLN A 124 -23.68 15.96 -12.09
N ASP A 125 -23.44 15.87 -10.78
CA ASP A 125 -22.70 16.91 -10.05
C ASP A 125 -21.18 16.70 -10.12
N MET A 126 -20.58 17.20 -11.21
CA MET A 126 -19.14 17.14 -11.43
C MET A 126 -18.34 17.88 -10.34
N THR A 127 -18.93 18.87 -9.68
CA THR A 127 -18.28 19.63 -8.59
C THR A 127 -18.04 18.71 -7.40
N VAL A 128 -19.04 17.90 -7.03
CA VAL A 128 -18.93 16.92 -5.95
C VAL A 128 -18.01 15.75 -6.34
N LEU A 129 -18.09 15.26 -7.58
CA LEU A 129 -17.25 14.12 -8.01
C LEU A 129 -15.74 14.47 -7.97
N LYS A 130 -15.38 15.72 -8.26
CA LYS A 130 -13.98 16.19 -8.17
C LYS A 130 -13.40 16.07 -6.75
N GLU A 131 -14.23 16.05 -5.71
CA GLU A 131 -13.76 15.81 -4.34
C GLU A 131 -13.06 14.44 -4.20
N ALA A 132 -13.39 13.44 -5.04
CA ALA A 132 -12.72 12.13 -5.00
C ALA A 132 -11.19 12.21 -5.24
N LEU A 133 -10.72 13.24 -5.97
CA LEU A 133 -9.31 13.41 -6.34
C LEU A 133 -8.39 13.61 -5.11
N ILE A 134 -8.90 14.15 -4.01
CA ILE A 134 -8.15 14.39 -2.77
C ILE A 134 -8.20 13.21 -1.79
N CYS A 135 -8.93 12.14 -2.11
CA CYS A 135 -8.98 10.92 -1.31
C CYS A 135 -7.56 10.34 -1.11
N CYS A 136 -7.19 9.99 0.12
CA CYS A 136 -5.93 9.32 0.44
C CYS A 136 -6.06 7.79 0.56
N ASP A 137 -7.22 7.24 0.22
CA ASP A 137 -7.50 5.80 0.19
C ASP A 137 -7.29 5.06 1.53
N CYS A 138 -7.46 5.78 2.64
CA CYS A 138 -7.23 5.26 4.01
C CYS A 138 -8.19 4.15 4.49
N GLY A 139 -9.28 3.87 3.78
CA GLY A 139 -10.20 2.76 4.11
C GLY A 139 -11.13 2.98 5.30
N VAL A 140 -10.99 4.06 6.08
CA VAL A 140 -11.85 4.34 7.24
C VAL A 140 -13.34 4.32 6.87
N CYS A 141 -13.71 4.95 5.75
CA CYS A 141 -15.09 5.03 5.29
C CYS A 141 -15.69 3.67 4.88
N GLU A 142 -14.85 2.71 4.50
CA GLU A 142 -15.24 1.39 3.99
C GLU A 142 -15.20 0.33 5.08
N LEU A 143 -14.09 0.25 5.80
CA LEU A 143 -13.82 -0.83 6.75
C LEU A 143 -14.41 -0.53 8.14
N TYR A 144 -14.61 0.74 8.47
CA TYR A 144 -15.07 1.14 9.81
C TYR A 144 -16.38 1.93 9.80
N ALA A 145 -16.48 3.00 9.01
CA ALA A 145 -17.55 3.99 9.19
C ALA A 145 -18.90 3.62 8.57
N CYS A 146 -18.93 2.91 7.42
CA CYS A 146 -20.19 2.67 6.72
C CYS A 146 -21.05 1.61 7.44
N PRO A 147 -22.26 1.96 7.94
CA PRO A 147 -23.13 0.98 8.59
C PRO A 147 -23.74 -0.01 7.59
N MET A 148 -23.87 0.39 6.32
CA MET A 148 -24.40 -0.44 5.23
C MET A 148 -23.33 -1.36 4.62
N GLY A 149 -22.10 -1.33 5.11
CA GLY A 149 -21.00 -2.15 4.59
C GLY A 149 -20.56 -1.79 3.16
N LEU A 150 -20.89 -0.59 2.66
CA LEU A 150 -20.48 -0.11 1.33
C LEU A 150 -19.01 0.34 1.33
N SER A 151 -18.43 0.52 0.13
CA SER A 151 -17.01 0.88 -0.05
C SER A 151 -16.79 2.27 -0.66
N PRO A 152 -17.03 3.38 0.08
CA PRO A 152 -16.75 4.72 -0.43
C PRO A 152 -15.29 4.95 -0.85
N ARG A 153 -14.32 4.24 -0.24
CA ARG A 153 -12.91 4.31 -0.65
C ARG A 153 -12.75 3.80 -2.09
N LEU A 154 -13.20 2.58 -2.39
CA LEU A 154 -13.09 2.01 -3.74
C LEU A 154 -13.87 2.81 -4.78
N VAL A 155 -15.03 3.36 -4.40
CA VAL A 155 -15.79 4.29 -5.24
C VAL A 155 -14.98 5.55 -5.56
N ASN A 156 -14.35 6.17 -4.56
CA ASN A 156 -13.48 7.33 -4.77
C ASN A 156 -12.26 6.98 -5.62
N GLY A 157 -11.66 5.80 -5.43
CA GLY A 157 -10.55 5.30 -6.25
C GLY A 157 -10.93 5.20 -7.73
N TYR A 158 -12.07 4.56 -8.02
CA TYR A 158 -12.63 4.45 -9.37
C TYR A 158 -12.88 5.83 -10.01
N LEU A 159 -13.49 6.75 -9.27
CA LEU A 159 -13.73 8.10 -9.78
C LEU A 159 -12.43 8.87 -10.02
N LYS A 160 -11.45 8.74 -9.12
CA LYS A 160 -10.14 9.38 -9.24
C LYS A 160 -9.43 8.93 -10.52
N GLU A 161 -9.48 7.65 -10.85
CA GLU A 161 -8.93 7.12 -12.12
C GLU A 161 -9.68 7.71 -13.32
N LYS A 162 -11.01 7.64 -13.34
CA LYS A 162 -11.84 8.19 -14.44
C LYS A 162 -11.67 9.69 -14.66
N LEU A 163 -11.49 10.46 -13.59
CA LEU A 163 -11.25 11.90 -13.68
C LEU A 163 -9.84 12.21 -14.21
N ARG A 164 -8.83 11.44 -13.79
CA ARG A 164 -7.46 11.57 -14.31
C ARG A 164 -7.35 11.19 -15.78
N GLU A 165 -8.06 10.16 -16.24
CA GLU A 165 -8.17 9.81 -17.67
C GLU A 165 -8.69 10.98 -18.51
N LYS A 166 -9.57 11.81 -17.93
CA LYS A 166 -10.12 13.02 -18.56
C LYS A 166 -9.23 14.26 -18.39
N GLY A 167 -8.05 14.14 -17.80
CA GLY A 167 -7.15 15.26 -17.51
C GLY A 167 -7.67 16.22 -16.43
N ILE A 168 -8.68 15.84 -15.66
CA ILE A 168 -9.26 16.69 -14.61
C ILE A 168 -8.37 16.61 -13.37
N VAL A 169 -7.87 17.77 -12.96
CA VAL A 169 -7.09 17.94 -11.73
C VAL A 169 -7.91 18.66 -10.66
N PHE A 170 -7.55 18.43 -9.41
CA PHE A 170 -8.14 19.17 -8.30
C PHE A 170 -7.44 20.52 -8.17
N GLU A 171 -8.20 21.60 -8.29
CA GLU A 171 -7.70 22.95 -8.13
C GLU A 171 -7.87 23.39 -6.67
N TYR A 172 -6.75 23.66 -6.01
CA TYR A 172 -6.78 24.21 -4.67
C TYR A 172 -7.02 25.72 -4.74
N ASN A 173 -8.08 26.18 -4.09
CA ASN A 173 -8.52 27.57 -4.11
C ASN A 173 -7.73 28.52 -3.17
N GLY A 174 -6.58 28.06 -2.64
CA GLY A 174 -5.72 28.87 -1.76
C GLY A 174 -6.27 29.10 -0.35
N LYS A 175 -7.50 28.68 -0.03
CA LYS A 175 -8.09 28.91 1.29
C LYS A 175 -7.38 28.08 2.35
N GLN A 176 -6.97 28.72 3.44
CA GLN A 176 -6.36 28.03 4.57
C GLN A 176 -7.28 26.91 5.08
N LEU A 177 -6.73 25.70 5.17
CA LEU A 177 -7.43 24.55 5.70
C LEU A 177 -7.51 24.68 7.22
N LYS A 178 -8.73 24.75 7.76
CA LYS A 178 -9.00 24.70 9.19
C LYS A 178 -9.44 23.28 9.55
N ALA A 179 -8.74 22.64 10.49
CA ALA A 179 -9.16 21.36 11.01
C ALA A 179 -10.51 21.47 11.74
N GLU A 180 -11.31 20.41 11.66
CA GLU A 180 -12.57 20.30 12.41
C GLU A 180 -12.29 20.23 13.90
N GLU A 181 -13.05 20.97 14.71
CA GLU A 181 -12.86 21.05 16.17
C GLU A 181 -13.05 19.68 16.84
N LEU A 182 -13.93 18.85 16.28
CA LEU A 182 -14.23 17.51 16.79
C LEU A 182 -13.24 16.44 16.28
N ARG A 183 -12.15 16.80 15.61
CA ARG A 183 -11.20 15.83 15.02
C ARG A 183 -10.67 14.84 16.04
N GLU A 184 -10.29 15.31 17.22
CA GLU A 184 -9.74 14.47 18.28
C GLU A 184 -10.74 13.37 18.71
N TYR A 185 -11.99 13.76 18.92
CA TYR A 185 -13.10 12.88 19.31
C TYR A 185 -13.61 11.95 18.21
N ARG A 186 -13.18 12.17 16.96
CA ARG A 186 -13.57 11.37 15.78
C ARG A 186 -12.47 10.40 15.35
N SER A 187 -11.37 10.32 16.11
CA SER A 187 -10.34 9.31 15.92
C SER A 187 -10.87 7.92 16.25
N ILE A 188 -10.40 6.92 15.52
CA ILE A 188 -10.83 5.52 15.71
C ILE A 188 -9.88 4.84 16.69
N PRO A 189 -10.37 4.35 17.83
CA PRO A 189 -9.52 3.65 18.77
C PRO A 189 -9.17 2.26 18.23
N THR A 190 -7.89 1.90 18.32
CA THR A 190 -7.33 0.66 17.73
C THR A 190 -8.00 -0.60 18.28
N ASN A 191 -8.40 -0.60 19.55
CA ASN A 191 -9.11 -1.71 20.18
C ASN A 191 -10.49 -2.00 19.56
N ARG A 192 -11.13 -1.02 18.92
CA ARG A 192 -12.36 -1.23 18.14
C ARG A 192 -12.09 -1.53 16.68
N LEU A 193 -10.99 -1.01 16.13
CA LEU A 193 -10.61 -1.23 14.75
C LEU A 193 -10.21 -2.68 14.49
N ILE A 194 -9.35 -3.25 15.34
CA ILE A 194 -8.82 -4.61 15.18
C ILE A 194 -9.94 -5.67 15.05
N PRO A 195 -10.96 -5.72 15.95
CA PRO A 195 -12.06 -6.67 15.79
C PRO A 195 -12.88 -6.45 14.53
N ARG A 196 -13.09 -5.19 14.13
CA ARG A 196 -13.87 -4.86 12.93
C ARG A 196 -13.18 -5.27 11.63
N LEU A 197 -11.87 -5.48 11.69
CA LEU A 197 -11.05 -5.94 10.56
C LEU A 197 -10.84 -7.46 10.54
N ASP A 198 -11.43 -8.21 11.48
CA ASP A 198 -11.18 -9.65 11.70
C ASP A 198 -9.71 -9.99 12.05
N LEU A 199 -9.01 -9.07 12.71
CA LEU A 199 -7.58 -9.20 13.04
C LEU A 199 -7.30 -9.57 14.50
N VAL A 200 -8.33 -9.87 15.30
CA VAL A 200 -8.17 -10.17 16.74
C VAL A 200 -7.14 -11.27 16.99
N ARG A 201 -7.16 -12.31 16.15
CA ARG A 201 -6.25 -13.46 16.22
C ARG A 201 -4.76 -13.09 16.07
N TYR A 202 -4.45 -11.94 15.46
CA TYR A 202 -3.07 -11.49 15.24
C TYR A 202 -2.67 -10.32 16.15
N ALA A 203 -3.60 -9.75 16.92
CA ALA A 203 -3.39 -8.51 17.67
C ALA A 203 -2.29 -8.61 18.74
N ASN A 204 -2.10 -9.80 19.30
CA ASN A 204 -1.16 -10.06 20.39
C ASN A 204 -0.01 -10.99 19.97
N GLN A 205 0.28 -11.10 18.67
CA GLN A 205 1.46 -11.82 18.22
C GLN A 205 2.71 -11.12 18.76
N LYS A 206 3.52 -11.87 19.50
CA LYS A 206 4.79 -11.41 20.06
C LYS A 206 5.80 -11.17 18.93
N ILE A 207 6.46 -10.02 18.91
CA ILE A 207 7.44 -9.63 17.89
C ILE A 207 8.64 -9.00 18.57
N ASP A 208 9.49 -9.85 19.13
CA ASP A 208 10.60 -9.37 19.96
C ASP A 208 11.95 -9.58 19.28
N ASP A 209 11.99 -10.44 18.26
CA ASP A 209 13.22 -10.80 17.56
C ASP A 209 13.45 -9.91 16.34
N LEU A 210 14.65 -9.34 16.25
CA LEU A 210 15.14 -8.67 15.04
C LEU A 210 16.11 -9.60 14.31
N ALA A 211 15.75 -10.05 13.11
CA ALA A 211 16.65 -10.78 12.23
C ALA A 211 17.21 -9.88 11.13
N ILE A 212 18.53 -9.95 10.92
CA ILE A 212 19.20 -9.26 9.81
C ILE A 212 19.28 -10.22 8.63
N VAL A 213 18.58 -9.89 7.55
CA VAL A 213 18.47 -10.76 6.38
C VAL A 213 19.58 -10.44 5.39
N SER A 214 20.34 -11.48 5.03
CA SER A 214 21.38 -11.38 4.00
C SER A 214 20.84 -11.91 2.66
N ALA A 215 20.16 -11.04 1.90
CA ALA A 215 19.60 -11.41 0.60
C ALA A 215 20.71 -11.75 -0.42
N LYS A 216 20.59 -12.90 -1.11
CA LYS A 216 21.52 -13.30 -2.19
C LYS A 216 21.29 -12.50 -3.47
N LYS A 217 20.06 -12.08 -3.68
CA LYS A 217 19.58 -11.37 -4.87
C LYS A 217 18.60 -10.29 -4.45
N VAL A 218 18.69 -9.12 -5.06
CA VAL A 218 17.70 -8.05 -4.92
C VAL A 218 17.28 -7.56 -6.30
N ARG A 219 16.02 -7.18 -6.45
CA ARG A 219 15.51 -6.45 -7.63
C ARG A 219 15.00 -5.11 -7.14
N ILE A 220 15.64 -4.03 -7.55
CA ILE A 220 15.34 -2.68 -7.08
C ILE A 220 14.56 -1.94 -8.17
N PRO A 221 13.26 -1.66 -7.97
CA PRO A 221 12.46 -0.98 -8.98
C PRO A 221 12.95 0.45 -9.21
N LEU A 222 12.98 0.90 -10.47
CA LEU A 222 13.35 2.28 -10.83
C LEU A 222 12.23 3.30 -10.57
N LYS A 223 11.00 2.84 -10.30
CA LYS A 223 9.84 3.66 -9.96
C LYS A 223 9.30 3.26 -8.58
N GLN A 224 9.63 4.03 -7.55
CA GLN A 224 9.20 3.77 -6.15
C GLN A 224 8.46 4.96 -5.51
N HIS A 225 8.04 5.95 -6.29
CA HIS A 225 7.42 7.18 -5.78
C HIS A 225 6.52 7.84 -6.82
N ILE A 226 5.81 8.89 -6.39
CA ILE A 226 4.87 9.64 -7.24
C ILE A 226 5.56 10.33 -8.43
N GLY A 227 6.79 10.81 -8.24
CA GLY A 227 7.65 11.41 -9.27
C GLY A 227 8.10 10.43 -10.37
N VAL A 228 8.82 10.89 -11.39
CA VAL A 228 9.21 10.07 -12.59
C VAL A 228 10.10 8.87 -12.24
N ALA A 229 10.18 7.85 -13.10
CA ALA A 229 11.12 6.75 -12.89
C ALA A 229 12.57 7.24 -12.99
N SER A 230 13.47 6.68 -12.18
CA SER A 230 14.92 6.93 -12.29
C SER A 230 15.48 6.27 -13.55
N GLN A 231 16.45 6.91 -14.18
CA GLN A 231 17.23 6.35 -15.27
C GLN A 231 18.38 5.52 -14.70
N PRO A 232 18.61 4.28 -15.17
CA PRO A 232 19.69 3.44 -14.67
C PRO A 232 21.05 4.04 -15.05
N LEU A 233 22.02 3.96 -14.13
CA LEU A 233 23.41 4.40 -14.32
C LEU A 233 24.39 3.23 -14.43
N VAL A 234 23.87 2.00 -14.47
CA VAL A 234 24.64 0.76 -14.50
C VAL A 234 24.13 -0.13 -15.62
N ALA A 235 24.99 -1.00 -16.13
CA ALA A 235 24.71 -1.98 -17.17
C ALA A 235 24.87 -3.42 -16.63
N VAL A 236 24.29 -4.38 -17.34
CA VAL A 236 24.48 -5.80 -17.03
C VAL A 236 25.97 -6.15 -17.14
N GLY A 237 26.50 -6.81 -16.11
CA GLY A 237 27.91 -7.15 -15.99
C GLY A 237 28.70 -6.24 -15.05
N ASP A 238 28.21 -5.03 -14.76
CA ASP A 238 28.87 -4.11 -13.83
C ASP A 238 28.92 -4.67 -12.40
N TYR A 239 29.94 -4.28 -11.65
CA TYR A 239 30.03 -4.54 -10.21
C TYR A 239 29.70 -3.27 -9.44
N VAL A 240 28.84 -3.39 -8.41
CA VAL A 240 28.42 -2.25 -7.58
C VAL A 240 28.74 -2.49 -6.10
N LYS A 241 29.11 -1.42 -5.41
CA LYS A 241 29.23 -1.43 -3.94
C LYS A 241 27.92 -1.04 -3.28
N LYS A 242 27.67 -1.54 -2.08
CA LYS A 242 26.53 -1.10 -1.26
C LYS A 242 26.55 0.42 -1.08
N GLY A 243 25.43 1.08 -1.33
CA GLY A 243 25.29 2.53 -1.26
C GLY A 243 25.70 3.27 -2.54
N GLN A 244 26.22 2.59 -3.57
CA GLN A 244 26.52 3.21 -4.85
C GLN A 244 25.24 3.67 -5.56
N LEU A 245 25.28 4.84 -6.18
CA LEU A 245 24.20 5.36 -7.00
C LEU A 245 24.03 4.49 -8.26
N ILE A 246 22.84 3.90 -8.45
CA ILE A 246 22.52 3.02 -9.58
C ILE A 246 21.40 3.56 -10.46
N GLY A 247 20.67 4.57 -9.99
CA GLY A 247 19.65 5.26 -10.77
C GLY A 247 19.50 6.72 -10.39
N ALA A 248 19.50 7.61 -11.38
CA ALA A 248 19.35 9.05 -11.19
C ALA A 248 18.00 9.55 -11.71
N ILE A 249 17.44 10.54 -11.03
CA ILE A 249 16.27 11.27 -11.52
C ILE A 249 16.71 12.28 -12.59
N PRO A 250 15.97 12.40 -13.70
CA PRO A 250 16.25 13.45 -14.69
C PRO A 250 16.14 14.85 -14.08
N ASP A 251 17.03 15.75 -14.49
CA ASP A 251 17.09 17.10 -13.94
C ASP A 251 15.75 17.85 -14.02
N GLY A 252 15.42 18.55 -12.92
CA GLY A 252 14.19 19.32 -12.80
C GLY A 252 12.91 18.49 -12.71
N LYS A 253 12.99 17.16 -12.61
CA LYS A 253 11.82 16.29 -12.36
C LYS A 253 11.70 15.96 -10.88
N LEU A 254 10.44 15.82 -10.43
CA LEU A 254 10.17 15.31 -9.10
C LEU A 254 10.57 13.83 -9.02
N GLY A 255 11.36 13.44 -8.02
CA GLY A 255 11.70 12.06 -7.73
C GLY A 255 12.81 11.89 -6.68
N ALA A 256 13.29 10.66 -6.50
CA ALA A 256 14.43 10.34 -5.65
C ALA A 256 15.40 9.39 -6.36
N ASN A 257 16.69 9.64 -6.19
CA ASN A 257 17.77 8.78 -6.66
C ASN A 257 17.75 7.41 -5.96
N ILE A 258 18.27 6.40 -6.65
CA ILE A 258 18.25 5.00 -6.23
C ILE A 258 19.67 4.49 -6.06
N HIS A 259 19.92 3.82 -4.94
CA HIS A 259 21.24 3.30 -4.57
C HIS A 259 21.18 1.79 -4.39
N ALA A 260 22.31 1.12 -4.62
CA ALA A 260 22.47 -0.32 -4.42
C ALA A 260 22.29 -0.68 -2.93
N SER A 261 21.37 -1.60 -2.64
CA SER A 261 21.09 -2.04 -1.26
C SER A 261 22.08 -3.11 -0.77
N ILE A 262 22.74 -3.80 -1.70
CA ILE A 262 23.79 -4.79 -1.50
C ILE A 262 24.95 -4.51 -2.45
N GLU A 263 26.11 -5.11 -2.18
CA GLU A 263 27.19 -5.23 -3.16
C GLU A 263 27.02 -6.49 -4.00
N GLY A 264 27.51 -6.46 -5.24
CA GLY A 264 27.45 -7.60 -6.13
C GLY A 264 27.47 -7.21 -7.61
N LYS A 265 27.18 -8.20 -8.46
CA LYS A 265 27.15 -8.05 -9.91
C LYS A 265 25.75 -7.72 -10.40
N ILE A 266 25.66 -6.80 -11.36
CA ILE A 266 24.41 -6.48 -12.05
C ILE A 266 24.09 -7.59 -13.05
N THR A 267 22.97 -8.28 -12.83
CA THR A 267 22.53 -9.39 -13.70
C THR A 267 21.34 -9.03 -14.58
N GLY A 268 20.70 -7.89 -14.33
CA GLY A 268 19.57 -7.42 -15.13
C GLY A 268 19.31 -5.92 -14.94
N VAL A 269 18.97 -5.24 -16.03
CA VAL A 269 18.54 -3.83 -16.02
C VAL A 269 17.33 -3.68 -16.95
N THR A 270 16.15 -3.60 -16.36
CA THR A 270 14.86 -3.37 -17.04
C THR A 270 14.18 -2.13 -16.43
N ASP A 271 12.90 -2.23 -16.10
CA ASP A 271 12.20 -1.38 -15.14
C ASP A 271 12.72 -1.55 -13.68
N MET A 272 13.55 -2.58 -13.43
CA MET A 272 14.25 -2.83 -12.18
C MET A 272 15.74 -3.10 -12.42
N VAL A 273 16.56 -2.82 -11.41
CA VAL A 273 17.98 -3.23 -11.38
C VAL A 273 18.12 -4.48 -10.53
N VAL A 274 18.69 -5.53 -11.09
CA VAL A 274 18.91 -6.82 -10.42
C VAL A 274 20.37 -6.94 -10.01
N ILE A 275 20.62 -7.10 -8.70
CA ILE A 275 21.95 -7.28 -8.13
C ILE A 275 22.02 -8.66 -7.49
N GLU A 276 23.04 -9.44 -7.83
CA GLU A 276 23.34 -10.73 -7.21
C GLU A 276 24.68 -10.67 -6.49
N ARG A 277 24.71 -11.15 -5.24
CA ARG A 277 25.96 -11.26 -4.48
C ARG A 277 26.85 -12.32 -5.11
N GLU A 278 28.09 -11.95 -5.40
CA GLU A 278 29.13 -12.94 -5.63
C GLU A 278 29.59 -13.48 -4.28
N TYR A 279 29.33 -14.77 -4.02
CA TYR A 279 30.01 -15.46 -2.94
C TYR A 279 31.42 -15.76 -3.42
N SER A 280 32.41 -14.98 -2.96
CA SER A 280 33.76 -15.49 -2.88
C SER A 280 33.75 -16.64 -1.87
N GLY A 281 33.92 -17.87 -2.36
CA GLY A 281 34.08 -19.03 -1.50
C GLY A 281 35.33 -18.87 -0.63
N VAL A 282 35.18 -18.30 0.56
CA VAL A 282 36.18 -18.41 1.62
C VAL A 282 35.78 -19.61 2.46
N ASN A 283 36.32 -20.78 2.08
CA ASN A 283 36.61 -21.81 3.06
C ASN A 283 37.67 -21.23 4.01
N GLY A 284 37.32 -21.00 5.27
CA GLY A 284 38.26 -21.03 6.40
C GLY A 284 37.51 -21.71 7.54
N ASN A 285 37.92 -22.83 8.15
CA ASN A 285 39.26 -23.34 8.47
C ASN A 285 40.31 -22.24 8.59
N ASP A 286 40.29 -21.53 9.71
CA ASP A 286 41.27 -21.75 10.79
C ASP A 286 40.80 -21.05 12.08
#